data_AF-A0A518SE60-F1
#
_entry.id   AF-A0A518SE60-F1
#
_cell.length_a   1.000
_cell.length_b   1.000
_cell.length_c   1.000
_cell.angle_alpha   90.00
_cell.angle_beta   90.00
_cell.angle_gamma   90.00
#
_symmetry.space_group_name_H-M   'P 1'
#
loop_
_entity.id
_entity.type
_entity.pdbx_description
1 polymer ?
#
loop_
_entity_poly.entity_id
_entity_poly.type
_entity_poly.pdbx_seq_one_letter_code
_entity_poly.pdbx_strand_id
1 'polypeptide(L)'
;MEIRGKRECTECGTRWSYYETGSVTCPNCGSIRSVGTADERTYHTDVASALDLDDARRQAADGTLAEAAEAAASAANEYVRERGFVSGGDLRDLDDAYLTARELGYVASELERALSVDDDEEYYFLALLRGADDGERPDERDVPGSLADVRGLAYATAVGEYRREIRSWLDTRDDEPENARALLETLGDHVKRVQALDGDVSLDTSERVVAAARAVGDYVRSGAEEDAARSRALLDDL
;
A
#
# COMPACT_ATOMS: atom_id res chain seq x y z
N MET A 1 -0.31 -15.22 -4.50
CA MET A 1 -0.76 -16.63 -4.56
C MET A 1 -1.64 -16.82 -5.79
N GLU A 2 -1.63 -17.98 -6.45
CA GLU A 2 -2.61 -18.23 -7.52
C GLU A 2 -3.92 -18.77 -6.92
N ILE A 3 -5.06 -18.09 -7.14
CA ILE A 3 -6.35 -18.47 -6.54
C ILE A 3 -7.41 -18.60 -7.63
N ARG A 4 -8.35 -19.53 -7.48
CA ARG A 4 -9.57 -19.59 -8.30
C ARG A 4 -10.58 -18.57 -7.77
N GLY A 5 -10.67 -17.42 -8.42
CA GLY A 5 -11.47 -16.29 -7.96
C GLY A 5 -12.98 -16.51 -8.01
N LYS A 6 -13.50 -17.15 -9.06
CA LYS A 6 -14.95 -17.37 -9.17
C LYS A 6 -15.40 -18.49 -8.26
N ARG A 7 -16.43 -18.25 -7.46
CA ARG A 7 -17.04 -19.21 -6.55
C ARG A 7 -18.52 -19.37 -6.82
N GLU A 8 -19.05 -20.54 -6.53
CA GLU A 8 -20.48 -20.84 -6.53
C GLU A 8 -20.87 -21.47 -5.19
N CYS A 9 -21.90 -20.93 -4.54
CA CYS A 9 -22.47 -21.51 -3.33
C CYS A 9 -23.22 -22.79 -3.68
N THR A 10 -22.89 -23.89 -3.01
CA THR A 10 -23.58 -25.17 -3.24
C THR A 10 -24.96 -25.24 -2.57
N GLU A 11 -25.30 -24.29 -1.69
CA GLU A 11 -26.61 -24.24 -1.02
C GLU A 11 -27.63 -23.34 -1.72
N CYS A 12 -27.23 -22.20 -2.28
CA CYS A 12 -28.16 -21.26 -2.94
C CYS A 12 -27.81 -20.93 -4.39
N GLY A 13 -26.72 -21.48 -4.94
CA GLY A 13 -26.30 -21.26 -6.33
C GLY A 13 -25.76 -19.86 -6.64
N THR A 14 -25.66 -18.98 -5.63
CA THR A 14 -25.10 -17.63 -5.82
C THR A 14 -23.65 -17.74 -6.27
N ARG A 15 -23.28 -16.99 -7.30
CA ARG A 15 -21.91 -16.87 -7.80
C ARG A 15 -21.33 -15.53 -7.39
N TRP A 16 -20.09 -15.53 -6.90
CA TRP A 16 -19.36 -14.31 -6.57
C TRP A 16 -17.88 -14.49 -6.87
N SER A 17 -17.17 -13.36 -6.96
CA SER A 17 -15.73 -13.35 -7.02
C SER A 17 -15.16 -13.24 -5.61
N TYR A 18 -14.28 -14.16 -5.22
CA TYR A 18 -13.46 -14.04 -4.03
C TYR A 18 -12.63 -12.74 -4.04
N TYR A 19 -12.27 -12.23 -5.22
CA TYR A 19 -11.54 -10.96 -5.36
C TYR A 19 -12.37 -9.72 -4.97
N GLU A 20 -13.70 -9.83 -5.00
CA GLU A 20 -14.60 -8.72 -4.61
C GLU A 20 -14.96 -8.78 -3.13
N THR A 21 -15.09 -9.99 -2.57
CA THR A 21 -15.60 -10.16 -1.19
C THR A 21 -14.52 -10.48 -0.17
N GLY A 22 -13.31 -10.86 -0.59
CA GLY A 22 -12.26 -11.39 0.28
C GLY A 22 -12.67 -12.66 1.05
N SER A 23 -13.85 -13.24 0.76
CA SER A 23 -14.51 -14.22 1.60
C SER A 23 -15.02 -15.43 0.83
N VAL A 24 -14.81 -16.61 1.43
CA VAL A 24 -15.38 -17.89 0.97
C VAL A 24 -16.83 -18.08 1.40
N THR A 25 -17.36 -17.17 2.21
CA THR A 25 -18.75 -17.14 2.65
C THR A 25 -19.63 -16.53 1.56
N CYS A 26 -20.74 -17.20 1.26
CA CYS A 26 -21.69 -16.73 0.29
C CYS A 26 -22.31 -15.39 0.72
N PRO A 27 -22.19 -14.32 -0.07
CA PRO A 27 -22.70 -12.99 0.31
C PRO A 27 -24.23 -12.95 0.43
N ASN A 28 -24.94 -13.85 -0.26
CA ASN A 28 -26.40 -13.89 -0.25
C ASN A 28 -27.01 -14.66 0.93
N CYS A 29 -26.44 -15.80 1.33
CA CYS A 29 -27.05 -16.67 2.36
C CYS A 29 -26.15 -16.95 3.58
N GLY A 30 -24.93 -16.42 3.62
CA GLY A 30 -24.00 -16.62 4.73
C GLY A 30 -23.39 -18.04 4.81
N SER A 31 -23.64 -18.90 3.83
CA SER A 31 -23.10 -20.27 3.82
C SER A 31 -21.61 -20.29 3.48
N ILE A 32 -20.82 -21.06 4.22
CA ILE A 32 -19.40 -21.31 3.92
C ILE A 32 -19.19 -22.38 2.84
N ARG A 33 -20.26 -23.04 2.39
CA ARG A 33 -20.19 -24.13 1.42
C ARG A 33 -20.15 -23.56 0.00
N SER A 34 -18.94 -23.40 -0.51
CA SER A 34 -18.70 -22.86 -1.84
C SER A 34 -17.58 -23.60 -2.57
N VAL A 35 -17.70 -23.71 -3.89
CA VAL A 35 -16.70 -24.33 -4.77
C VAL A 35 -16.13 -23.30 -5.74
N GLY A 36 -14.83 -23.39 -6.04
CA GLY A 36 -14.20 -22.55 -7.06
C GLY A 36 -14.58 -23.04 -8.46
N THR A 37 -15.23 -22.19 -9.24
CA THR A 37 -15.75 -22.49 -10.59
C THR A 37 -14.89 -21.95 -11.72
N ALA A 38 -13.86 -21.15 -11.42
CA ALA A 38 -12.87 -20.75 -12.42
C ALA A 38 -11.99 -21.96 -12.79
N ASP A 39 -11.85 -22.22 -14.09
CA ASP A 39 -10.97 -23.27 -14.60
C ASP A 39 -9.49 -22.94 -14.34
N GLU A 40 -9.14 -21.65 -14.37
CA GLU A 40 -7.79 -21.13 -14.20
C GLU A 40 -7.59 -20.49 -12.81
N ARG A 41 -6.37 -20.58 -12.27
CA ARG A 41 -5.96 -19.86 -11.07
C ARG A 41 -5.31 -18.56 -11.52
N THR A 42 -5.66 -17.45 -10.89
CA THR A 42 -5.09 -16.15 -11.23
C THR A 42 -4.23 -15.65 -10.08
N TYR A 43 -3.09 -15.04 -10.42
CA TYR A 43 -2.22 -14.41 -9.44
C TYR A 43 -2.97 -13.30 -8.69
N HIS A 44 -2.92 -13.38 -7.37
CA HIS A 44 -3.63 -12.49 -6.47
C HIS A 44 -2.90 -12.38 -5.15
N THR A 45 -2.81 -11.17 -4.63
CA THR A 45 -2.09 -10.86 -3.38
C THR A 45 -2.87 -9.94 -2.46
N ASP A 46 -3.83 -9.18 -2.98
CA ASP A 46 -4.66 -8.31 -2.17
C ASP A 46 -5.74 -9.08 -1.39
N VAL A 47 -5.40 -9.48 -0.16
CA VAL A 47 -6.32 -10.22 0.73
C VAL A 47 -6.83 -9.39 1.90
N ALA A 48 -6.38 -8.13 2.00
CA ALA A 48 -6.75 -7.24 3.10
C ALA A 48 -8.24 -6.86 3.07
N SER A 49 -8.83 -6.78 4.26
CA SER A 49 -10.04 -5.99 4.47
C SER A 49 -9.73 -4.49 4.49
N ALA A 50 -10.76 -3.66 4.62
CA ALA A 50 -10.56 -2.23 4.89
C ALA A 50 -9.72 -2.04 6.17
N LEU A 51 -8.91 -0.99 6.18
CA LEU A 51 -8.12 -0.58 7.35
C LEU A 51 -9.08 -0.18 8.48
N ASP A 52 -9.00 -0.87 9.63
CA ASP A 52 -9.82 -0.58 10.80
C ASP A 52 -9.00 0.22 11.83
N LEU A 53 -9.40 1.46 12.09
CA LEU A 53 -8.76 2.37 13.04
C LEU A 53 -9.64 2.68 14.25
N ASP A 54 -10.76 1.98 14.44
CA ASP A 54 -11.73 2.29 15.48
C ASP A 54 -11.11 2.19 16.89
N ASP A 55 -10.21 1.23 17.09
CA ASP A 55 -9.49 1.06 18.35
C ASP A 55 -8.57 2.23 18.65
N ALA A 56 -7.71 2.57 17.69
CA ALA A 56 -6.78 3.68 17.80
C ALA A 56 -7.50 5.02 18.01
N ARG A 57 -8.60 5.27 17.28
CA ARG A 57 -9.42 6.49 17.43
C ARG A 57 -10.05 6.60 18.80
N ARG A 58 -10.51 5.49 19.38
CA ARG A 58 -11.06 5.48 20.74
C ARG A 58 -9.98 5.77 21.78
N GLN A 59 -8.78 5.18 21.63
CA GLN A 59 -7.67 5.47 22.53
C GLN A 59 -7.20 6.92 22.41
N ALA A 60 -7.25 7.51 21.22
CA ALA A 60 -6.96 8.94 21.06
C ALA A 60 -7.98 9.85 21.77
N ALA A 61 -9.23 9.40 21.91
CA ALA A 61 -10.29 10.16 22.57
C ALA A 61 -10.31 9.98 24.10
N ASP A 62 -10.14 8.74 24.57
CA ASP A 62 -10.40 8.35 25.96
C ASP A 62 -9.14 7.88 26.72
N GLY A 63 -8.05 7.58 26.01
CA GLY A 63 -6.81 7.03 26.54
C GLY A 63 -5.64 8.01 26.44
N THR A 64 -4.45 7.45 26.24
CA THR A 64 -3.21 8.22 26.03
C THR A 64 -2.79 8.20 24.56
N LEU A 65 -1.98 9.21 24.16
CA LEU A 65 -1.40 9.25 22.82
C LEU A 65 -0.57 8.00 22.51
N ALA A 66 0.16 7.47 23.49
CA ALA A 66 0.96 6.25 23.33
C ALA A 66 0.08 5.01 23.07
N GLU A 67 -1.04 4.84 23.79
CA GLU A 67 -1.98 3.73 23.54
C GLU A 67 -2.66 3.87 22.17
N ALA A 68 -2.96 5.09 21.74
CA ALA A 68 -3.48 5.35 20.40
C ALA A 68 -2.45 5.02 19.31
N ALA A 69 -1.19 5.40 19.52
CA ALA A 69 -0.09 5.11 18.62
C ALA A 69 0.18 3.61 18.52
N GLU A 70 0.23 2.88 19.64
CA GLU A 70 0.39 1.42 19.64
C GLU A 70 -0.73 0.73 18.83
N ALA A 71 -1.99 1.10 19.09
CA ALA A 71 -3.14 0.55 18.37
C ALA A 71 -3.11 0.89 16.87
N ALA A 72 -2.75 2.13 16.52
CA ALA A 72 -2.64 2.56 15.13
C ALA A 72 -1.51 1.84 14.39
N ALA A 73 -0.34 1.70 15.02
CA ALA A 73 0.80 0.99 14.47
C ALA A 73 0.45 -0.48 14.21
N SER A 74 -0.24 -1.14 15.15
CA SER A 74 -0.69 -2.52 15.00
C SER A 74 -1.63 -2.68 13.80
N ALA A 75 -2.71 -1.88 13.75
CA ALA A 75 -3.71 -1.94 12.69
C ALA A 75 -3.13 -1.63 11.30
N ALA A 76 -2.32 -0.57 11.20
CA ALA A 76 -1.65 -0.18 9.96
C ALA A 76 -0.69 -1.28 9.45
N ASN A 77 0.11 -1.87 10.34
CA ASN A 77 1.05 -2.93 9.99
C ASN A 77 0.35 -4.23 9.57
N GLU A 78 -0.77 -4.58 10.20
CA GLU A 78 -1.60 -5.70 9.79
C GLU A 78 -2.19 -5.46 8.40
N TYR A 79 -2.80 -4.30 8.19
CA TYR A 79 -3.36 -3.91 6.89
C TYR A 79 -2.32 -3.96 5.76
N VAL A 80 -1.17 -3.29 5.90
CA VAL A 80 -0.15 -3.26 4.82
C VAL A 80 0.48 -4.64 4.57
N ARG A 81 0.49 -5.54 5.57
CA ARG A 81 0.97 -6.91 5.40
C ARG A 81 0.03 -7.75 4.56
N GLU A 82 -1.27 -7.53 4.67
CA GLU A 82 -2.31 -8.27 3.94
C GLU A 82 -2.67 -7.61 2.59
N ARG A 83 -2.41 -6.31 2.47
CA ARG A 83 -2.71 -5.51 1.28
C ARG A 83 -1.63 -5.71 0.22
N GLY A 84 -1.89 -6.63 -0.69
CA GLY A 84 -1.16 -6.77 -1.95
C GLY A 84 -1.63 -5.79 -3.03
N PHE A 85 -0.94 -5.79 -4.17
CA PHE A 85 -1.27 -4.92 -5.31
C PHE A 85 -1.81 -5.66 -6.52
N VAL A 86 -2.06 -6.98 -6.43
CA VAL A 86 -2.71 -7.72 -7.52
C VAL A 86 -4.05 -8.25 -7.07
N SER A 87 -5.10 -7.82 -7.77
CA SER A 87 -6.48 -8.22 -7.56
C SER A 87 -6.99 -8.98 -8.76
N GLY A 88 -7.20 -10.29 -8.60
CA GLY A 88 -7.76 -11.10 -9.68
C GLY A 88 -6.95 -11.07 -10.98
N GLY A 89 -5.62 -10.97 -10.87
CA GLY A 89 -4.70 -10.88 -12.01
C GLY A 89 -4.41 -9.46 -12.46
N ASP A 90 -5.20 -8.48 -12.02
CA ASP A 90 -4.99 -7.08 -12.37
C ASP A 90 -4.09 -6.41 -11.35
N LEU A 91 -2.97 -5.86 -11.83
CA LEU A 91 -2.11 -5.00 -11.04
C LEU A 91 -2.86 -3.69 -10.74
N ARG A 92 -3.01 -3.37 -9.46
CA ARG A 92 -3.58 -2.11 -8.96
C ARG A 92 -2.51 -1.04 -8.85
N ASP A 93 -2.97 0.19 -8.67
CA ASP A 93 -2.11 1.32 -8.34
C ASP A 93 -1.56 1.23 -6.92
N LEU A 94 -0.42 1.87 -6.72
CA LEU A 94 0.01 2.26 -5.38
C LEU A 94 -0.89 3.41 -4.93
N ASP A 95 -2.01 3.08 -4.28
CA ASP A 95 -3.03 4.03 -3.84
C ASP A 95 -2.59 4.82 -2.59
N ASP A 96 -3.28 5.94 -2.34
CA ASP A 96 -2.95 6.81 -1.19
C ASP A 96 -3.37 6.19 0.15
N ALA A 97 -4.34 5.27 0.18
CA ALA A 97 -4.70 4.53 1.39
C ALA A 97 -3.54 3.66 1.88
N TYR A 98 -2.87 2.93 0.98
CA TYR A 98 -1.68 2.15 1.32
C TYR A 98 -0.51 3.03 1.78
N LEU A 99 -0.26 4.16 1.10
CA LEU A 99 0.80 5.10 1.48
C LEU A 99 0.54 5.71 2.86
N THR A 100 -0.68 6.19 3.10
CA THR A 100 -1.05 6.83 4.36
C THR A 100 -1.10 5.80 5.49
N ALA A 101 -1.56 4.58 5.24
CA ALA A 101 -1.47 3.48 6.22
C ALA A 101 -0.02 3.14 6.56
N ARG A 102 0.86 3.05 5.54
CA ARG A 102 2.29 2.77 5.76
C ARG A 102 2.94 3.87 6.60
N GLU A 103 2.63 5.11 6.27
CA GLU A 103 3.11 6.27 7.02
C GLU A 103 2.58 6.30 8.46
N LEU A 104 1.28 6.10 8.65
CA LEU A 104 0.66 6.00 9.96
C LEU A 104 1.36 4.94 10.81
N GLY A 105 1.65 3.77 10.26
CA GLY A 105 2.35 2.71 10.97
C GLY A 105 3.75 3.12 11.44
N TYR A 106 4.50 3.86 10.61
CA TYR A 106 5.84 4.33 10.95
C TYR A 106 5.81 5.45 11.98
N VAL A 107 5.01 6.49 11.74
CA VAL A 107 4.85 7.62 12.67
C VAL A 107 4.36 7.12 14.02
N ALA A 108 3.35 6.26 14.05
CA ALA A 108 2.83 5.70 15.29
C ALA A 108 3.88 4.86 16.03
N SER A 109 4.70 4.06 15.33
CA SER A 109 5.79 3.31 15.96
C SER A 109 6.87 4.21 16.57
N GLU A 110 7.15 5.36 15.95
CA GLU A 110 8.09 6.35 16.49
C GLU A 110 7.51 7.04 17.73
N LEU A 111 6.26 7.49 17.68
CA LEU A 111 5.60 8.17 18.80
C LEU A 111 5.35 7.24 20.01
N GLU A 112 5.04 5.96 19.78
CA GLU A 112 4.92 4.94 20.83
C GLU A 112 6.20 4.84 21.68
N ARG A 113 7.37 5.01 21.03
CA ARG A 113 8.70 4.85 21.66
C ARG A 113 9.28 6.17 22.16
N ALA A 114 8.70 7.30 21.76
CA ALA A 114 9.19 8.62 22.10
C ALA A 114 9.03 8.89 23.61
N LEU A 115 10.06 9.49 24.22
CA LEU A 115 9.99 9.92 25.62
C LEU A 115 9.07 11.14 25.82
N SER A 116 8.93 11.95 24.76
CA SER A 116 8.08 13.12 24.69
C SER A 116 7.69 13.35 23.23
N VAL A 117 6.46 13.77 23.02
CA VAL A 117 5.92 14.15 21.71
C VAL A 117 5.55 15.62 21.78
N ASP A 118 5.88 16.39 20.75
CA ASP A 118 5.47 17.79 20.65
C ASP A 118 4.07 17.97 20.01
N ASP A 119 3.52 19.18 20.11
CA ASP A 119 2.16 19.47 19.62
C ASP A 119 2.03 19.29 18.10
N ASP A 120 3.10 19.53 17.33
CA ASP A 120 3.10 19.41 15.86
C ASP A 120 3.10 17.93 15.46
N GLU A 121 3.91 17.11 16.15
CA GLU A 121 3.94 15.65 16.01
C GLU A 121 2.60 15.00 16.39
N GLU A 122 2.02 15.40 17.53
CA GLU A 122 0.70 14.92 17.96
C GLU A 122 -0.38 15.30 16.95
N TYR A 123 -0.42 16.57 16.51
CA TYR A 123 -1.40 17.04 15.53
C TYR A 123 -1.30 16.25 14.22
N TYR A 124 -0.07 16.02 13.76
CA TYR A 124 0.21 15.30 12.54
C TYR A 124 -0.21 13.83 12.61
N PHE A 125 0.11 13.13 13.70
CA PHE A 125 -0.36 11.77 13.94
C PHE A 125 -1.88 11.68 13.96
N LEU A 126 -2.56 12.62 14.65
CA LEU A 126 -4.01 12.65 14.69
C LEU A 126 -4.64 12.98 13.32
N ALA A 127 -3.94 13.72 12.46
CA ALA A 127 -4.37 13.94 11.07
C ALA A 127 -4.31 12.64 10.25
N LEU A 128 -3.20 11.89 10.34
CA LEU A 128 -3.08 10.58 9.72
C LEU A 128 -4.14 9.60 10.24
N LEU A 129 -4.34 9.53 11.55
CA LEU A 129 -5.31 8.63 12.19
C LEU A 129 -6.77 8.92 11.76
N ARG A 130 -7.09 10.17 11.43
CA ARG A 130 -8.41 10.54 10.93
C ARG A 130 -8.63 10.12 9.47
N GLY A 131 -7.61 10.20 8.64
CA GLY A 131 -7.76 10.12 7.17
C GLY A 131 -7.22 8.87 6.49
N ALA A 132 -6.43 8.04 7.17
CA ALA A 132 -5.68 6.96 6.52
C ALA A 132 -6.56 5.88 5.85
N ASP A 133 -7.69 5.51 6.45
CA ASP A 133 -8.65 4.54 5.89
C ASP A 133 -9.42 5.08 4.67
N ASP A 134 -9.58 6.41 4.59
CA ASP A 134 -10.16 7.10 3.43
C ASP A 134 -9.10 7.47 2.36
N GLY A 135 -7.81 7.19 2.62
CA GLY A 135 -6.70 7.55 1.74
C GLY A 135 -6.39 9.03 1.70
N GLU A 136 -6.78 9.79 2.73
CA GLU A 136 -6.45 11.20 2.86
C GLU A 136 -5.00 11.35 3.33
N ARG A 137 -4.13 11.75 2.40
CA ARG A 137 -2.71 11.94 2.67
C ARG A 137 -2.43 13.39 3.08
N PRO A 138 -1.82 13.65 4.25
CA PRO A 138 -1.43 15.00 4.64
C PRO A 138 -0.43 15.61 3.65
N ASP A 139 -0.56 16.92 3.37
CA ASP A 139 0.34 17.66 2.48
C ASP A 139 1.78 17.62 3.02
N GLU A 140 2.77 17.60 2.13
CA GLU A 140 4.18 17.61 2.52
C GLU A 140 4.56 18.81 3.40
N ARG A 141 3.87 19.94 3.26
CA ARG A 141 4.12 21.14 4.06
C ARG A 141 3.61 21.03 5.50
N ASP A 142 2.75 20.06 5.77
CA ASP A 142 2.18 19.81 7.08
C ASP A 142 2.99 18.77 7.88
N VAL A 143 4.05 18.20 7.29
CA VAL A 143 4.92 17.21 7.95
C VAL A 143 5.86 17.92 8.92
N PRO A 144 5.85 17.55 10.22
CA PRO A 144 6.82 18.06 11.18
C PRO A 144 8.23 17.68 10.75
N GLY A 145 9.19 18.59 10.95
CA GLY A 145 10.59 18.36 10.55
C GLY A 145 11.21 17.12 11.21
N SER A 146 10.78 16.76 12.43
CA SER A 146 11.21 15.54 13.13
C SER A 146 10.68 14.24 12.50
N LEU A 147 9.62 14.32 11.71
CA LEU A 147 8.96 13.16 11.07
C LEU A 147 9.19 13.13 9.54
N ALA A 148 9.97 14.06 8.99
CA ALA A 148 10.26 14.09 7.55
C ALA A 148 10.96 12.80 7.08
N ASP A 149 11.98 12.36 7.82
CA ASP A 149 12.72 11.14 7.52
C ASP A 149 11.82 9.90 7.66
N VAL A 150 10.93 9.91 8.66
CA VAL A 150 9.93 8.86 8.89
C VAL A 150 9.00 8.68 7.69
N ARG A 151 8.50 9.79 7.12
CA ARG A 151 7.72 9.77 5.87
C ARG A 151 8.56 9.27 4.69
N GLY A 152 9.79 9.77 4.54
CA GLY A 152 10.71 9.34 3.49
C GLY A 152 10.95 7.83 3.50
N LEU A 153 11.19 7.26 4.69
CA LEU A 153 11.39 5.83 4.88
C LEU A 153 10.11 5.04 4.61
N ALA A 154 8.96 5.51 5.13
CA ALA A 154 7.67 4.86 4.90
C ALA A 154 7.34 4.74 3.41
N TYR A 155 7.49 5.83 2.64
CA TYR A 155 7.20 5.84 1.21
C TYR A 155 8.21 5.01 0.41
N ALA A 156 9.50 5.09 0.74
CA ALA A 156 10.51 4.23 0.11
C ALA A 156 10.23 2.74 0.36
N THR A 157 9.80 2.36 1.57
CA THR A 157 9.38 0.98 1.83
C THR A 157 8.14 0.61 1.04
N ALA A 158 7.10 1.46 1.00
CA ALA A 158 5.89 1.21 0.22
C ALA A 158 6.18 1.00 -1.27
N VAL A 159 7.00 1.86 -1.86
CA VAL A 159 7.44 1.75 -3.25
C VAL A 159 8.28 0.49 -3.47
N GLY A 160 9.12 0.13 -2.50
CA GLY A 160 9.88 -1.12 -2.52
C GLY A 160 8.98 -2.36 -2.58
N GLU A 161 7.91 -2.40 -1.77
CA GLU A 161 6.90 -3.47 -1.83
C GLU A 161 6.19 -3.49 -3.18
N TYR A 162 5.69 -2.34 -3.64
CA TYR A 162 4.98 -2.24 -4.92
C TYR A 162 5.83 -2.71 -6.09
N ARG A 163 7.10 -2.27 -6.14
CA ARG A 163 8.07 -2.70 -7.15
C ARG A 163 8.29 -4.21 -7.14
N ARG A 164 8.42 -4.83 -5.96
CA ARG A 164 8.56 -6.29 -5.86
C ARG A 164 7.32 -7.00 -6.39
N GLU A 165 6.15 -6.47 -6.07
CA GLU A 165 4.87 -7.00 -6.52
C GLU A 165 4.70 -6.88 -8.04
N ILE A 166 5.06 -5.74 -8.65
CA ILE A 166 5.11 -5.58 -10.10
C ILE A 166 6.00 -6.66 -10.73
N ARG A 167 7.19 -6.89 -10.16
CA ARG A 167 8.11 -7.89 -10.69
C ARG A 167 7.49 -9.29 -10.68
N SER A 168 6.87 -9.66 -9.57
CA SER A 168 6.18 -10.94 -9.44
C SER A 168 4.95 -11.04 -10.35
N TRP A 169 4.23 -9.95 -10.57
CA TRP A 169 3.13 -9.90 -11.53
C TRP A 169 3.62 -10.08 -12.97
N LEU A 170 4.71 -9.42 -13.37
CA LEU A 170 5.31 -9.59 -14.70
C LEU A 170 5.81 -11.02 -14.93
N ASP A 171 6.33 -11.70 -13.90
CA ASP A 171 6.73 -13.11 -13.98
C ASP A 171 5.55 -14.06 -14.33
N THR A 172 4.29 -13.59 -14.26
CA THR A 172 3.09 -14.34 -14.63
C THR A 172 2.59 -14.04 -16.04
N ARG A 173 3.28 -13.19 -16.81
CA ARG A 173 2.86 -12.72 -18.13
C ARG A 173 3.84 -13.15 -19.23
N ASP A 174 3.29 -13.50 -20.38
CA ASP A 174 4.08 -13.81 -21.58
C ASP A 174 4.49 -12.55 -22.37
N ASP A 175 3.65 -11.50 -22.32
CA ASP A 175 3.83 -10.24 -23.06
C ASP A 175 4.24 -9.11 -22.10
N GLU A 176 5.50 -9.12 -21.67
CA GLU A 176 6.09 -8.04 -20.86
C GLU A 176 6.59 -6.87 -21.75
N PRO A 177 6.35 -5.60 -21.36
CA PRO A 177 6.91 -4.45 -22.06
C PRO A 177 8.46 -4.42 -22.00
N GLU A 178 9.13 -4.22 -23.15
CA GLU A 178 10.59 -4.42 -23.33
C GLU A 178 11.48 -3.72 -22.27
N ASN A 179 11.09 -2.53 -21.82
CA ASN A 179 11.87 -1.73 -20.85
C ASN A 179 11.41 -1.85 -19.39
N ALA A 180 10.42 -2.69 -19.07
CA ALA A 180 9.81 -2.74 -17.74
C ALA A 180 10.83 -3.07 -16.63
N ARG A 181 11.67 -4.09 -16.85
CA ARG A 181 12.66 -4.55 -15.85
C ARG A 181 13.75 -3.53 -15.59
N ALA A 182 14.20 -2.82 -16.63
CA ALA A 182 15.21 -1.78 -16.50
C ALA A 182 14.68 -0.61 -15.66
N LEU A 183 13.46 -0.13 -15.93
CA LEU A 183 12.83 0.93 -15.15
C LEU A 183 12.62 0.50 -13.68
N LEU A 184 12.19 -0.74 -13.45
CA LEU A 184 12.07 -1.30 -12.10
C LEU A 184 13.44 -1.40 -11.41
N GLU A 185 14.51 -1.77 -12.12
CA GLU A 185 15.87 -1.79 -11.56
C GLU A 185 16.29 -0.40 -11.09
N THR A 186 16.16 0.62 -11.96
CA THR A 186 16.45 2.02 -11.63
C THR A 186 15.64 2.51 -10.43
N LEU A 187 14.32 2.31 -10.43
CA LEU A 187 13.46 2.65 -9.29
C LEU A 187 13.95 1.98 -8.00
N GLY A 188 14.37 0.71 -8.09
CA GLY A 188 14.90 -0.04 -6.96
C GLY A 188 16.19 0.54 -6.40
N ASP A 189 17.03 1.14 -7.22
CA ASP A 189 18.28 1.76 -6.77
C ASP A 189 18.02 3.09 -6.05
N HIS A 190 17.04 3.90 -6.50
CA HIS A 190 16.60 5.08 -5.75
C HIS A 190 15.97 4.69 -4.41
N VAL A 191 15.10 3.67 -4.38
CA VAL A 191 14.52 3.15 -3.12
C VAL A 191 15.59 2.70 -2.13
N LYS A 192 16.58 1.93 -2.58
CA LYS A 192 17.70 1.50 -1.71
C LYS A 192 18.50 2.69 -1.18
N ARG A 193 18.68 3.75 -1.99
CA ARG A 193 19.39 4.97 -1.58
C ARG A 193 18.63 5.68 -0.45
N VAL A 194 17.31 5.88 -0.60
CA VAL A 194 16.48 6.49 0.46
C VAL A 194 16.50 5.63 1.72
N GLN A 195 16.37 4.31 1.60
CA GLN A 195 16.46 3.39 2.74
C GLN A 195 17.83 3.42 3.42
N ALA A 196 18.92 3.57 2.67
CA ALA A 196 20.27 3.68 3.23
C ALA A 196 20.51 5.00 3.98
N LEU A 197 19.71 6.02 3.67
CA LEU A 197 19.68 7.30 4.39
C LEU A 197 18.63 7.30 5.52
N ASP A 198 18.01 6.17 5.82
CA ASP A 198 16.93 6.05 6.81
C ASP A 198 15.75 7.00 6.54
N GLY A 199 15.53 7.33 5.26
CA GLY A 199 14.51 8.28 4.85
C GLY A 199 14.93 9.75 4.84
N ASP A 200 16.17 10.09 5.23
CA ASP A 200 16.74 11.45 5.19
C ASP A 200 16.96 11.94 3.74
N VAL A 201 15.85 12.32 3.11
CA VAL A 201 15.74 12.97 1.81
C VAL A 201 14.67 14.04 1.89
N SER A 202 14.68 14.99 0.96
CA SER A 202 13.63 16.01 0.92
C SER A 202 12.26 15.38 0.68
N LEU A 203 11.20 16.00 1.20
CA LEU A 203 9.82 15.53 0.99
C LEU A 203 9.44 15.54 -0.50
N ASP A 204 9.89 16.53 -1.27
CA ASP A 204 9.74 16.55 -2.74
C ASP A 204 10.40 15.33 -3.38
N THR A 205 11.59 14.92 -2.92
CA THR A 205 12.23 13.68 -3.39
C THR A 205 11.40 12.44 -3.03
N SER A 206 10.90 12.35 -1.80
CA SER A 206 10.04 11.23 -1.35
C SER A 206 8.79 11.11 -2.23
N GLU A 207 8.14 12.24 -2.52
CA GLU A 207 6.96 12.32 -3.39
C GLU A 207 7.28 11.95 -4.84
N ARG A 208 8.42 12.39 -5.36
CA ARG A 208 8.87 12.00 -6.71
C ARG A 208 9.14 10.50 -6.82
N VAL A 209 9.65 9.85 -5.78
CA VAL A 209 9.85 8.39 -5.78
C VAL A 209 8.50 7.67 -5.89
N VAL A 210 7.46 8.14 -5.20
CA VAL A 210 6.09 7.64 -5.34
C VAL A 210 5.54 7.89 -6.75
N ALA A 211 5.72 9.09 -7.28
CA ALA A 211 5.27 9.44 -8.63
C ALA A 211 5.93 8.58 -9.71
N ALA A 212 7.25 8.35 -9.59
CA ALA A 212 8.01 7.47 -10.47
C ALA A 212 7.49 6.01 -10.38
N ALA A 213 7.22 5.52 -9.17
CA ALA A 213 6.67 4.18 -8.96
C ALA A 213 5.29 4.01 -9.62
N ARG A 214 4.41 4.99 -9.47
CA ARG A 214 3.08 5.01 -10.12
C ARG A 214 3.21 5.05 -11.64
N ALA A 215 4.11 5.88 -12.19
CA ALA A 215 4.36 5.93 -13.63
C ALA A 215 4.88 4.59 -14.18
N VAL A 216 5.78 3.92 -13.46
CA VAL A 216 6.23 2.57 -13.84
C VAL A 216 5.07 1.57 -13.78
N GLY A 217 4.22 1.66 -12.76
CA GLY A 217 2.97 0.90 -12.65
C GLY A 217 2.04 1.08 -13.85
N ASP A 218 1.85 2.33 -14.30
CA ASP A 218 1.06 2.67 -15.49
C ASP A 218 1.65 2.02 -16.73
N TYR A 219 2.96 2.19 -16.94
CA TYR A 219 3.67 1.65 -18.09
C TYR A 219 3.58 0.12 -18.17
N VAL A 220 3.75 -0.60 -17.05
CA VAL A 220 3.69 -2.07 -17.08
C VAL A 220 2.29 -2.60 -17.37
N ARG A 221 1.23 -1.82 -17.07
CA ARG A 221 -0.15 -2.16 -17.41
C ARG A 221 -0.50 -1.82 -18.86
N SER A 222 -0.10 -0.63 -19.32
CA SER A 222 -0.48 -0.10 -20.63
C SER A 222 0.40 -0.60 -21.76
N GLY A 223 1.69 -0.83 -21.48
CA GLY A 223 2.73 -1.05 -22.50
C GLY A 223 2.99 0.17 -23.40
N ALA A 224 2.45 1.34 -23.06
CA ALA A 224 2.50 2.52 -23.91
C ALA A 224 3.85 3.24 -23.80
N GLU A 225 4.45 3.60 -24.94
CA GLU A 225 5.74 4.31 -25.00
C GLU A 225 5.70 5.68 -24.30
N GLU A 226 4.54 6.33 -24.24
CA GLU A 226 4.36 7.60 -23.51
C GLU A 226 4.51 7.42 -21.99
N ASP A 227 4.00 6.31 -21.43
CA ASP A 227 4.17 5.98 -20.02
C ASP A 227 5.62 5.58 -19.71
N ALA A 228 6.30 4.89 -20.64
CA ALA A 228 7.74 4.62 -20.52
C ALA A 228 8.56 5.92 -20.52
N ALA A 229 8.27 6.86 -21.42
CA ALA A 229 8.95 8.15 -21.48
C ALA A 229 8.73 8.96 -20.20
N ARG A 230 7.50 9.00 -19.68
CA ARG A 230 7.16 9.64 -18.41
C ARG A 230 7.90 9.00 -17.23
N SER A 231 7.91 7.66 -17.16
CA SER A 231 8.62 6.92 -16.11
C SER A 231 10.11 7.25 -16.11
N ARG A 232 10.74 7.26 -17.28
CA ARG A 232 12.17 7.58 -17.43
C ARG A 232 12.46 9.02 -16.99
N ALA A 233 11.66 9.99 -17.43
CA ALA A 233 11.83 11.39 -17.05
C ALA A 233 11.74 11.58 -15.52
N LEU A 234 10.77 10.94 -14.86
CA LEU A 234 10.64 11.01 -13.40
C LEU A 234 11.81 10.34 -12.67
N LEU A 235 12.33 9.23 -13.19
CA LEU A 235 13.48 8.53 -12.59
C LEU A 235 14.79 9.32 -12.78
N ASP A 236 14.98 9.97 -13.92
CA ASP A 236 16.17 10.79 -14.20
C ASP A 236 16.23 12.05 -13.30
N ASP A 237 15.08 12.48 -12.77
CA ASP A 237 14.92 13.66 -11.90
C ASP A 237 15.05 13.34 -10.38
N LEU A 238 15.46 12.12 -10.01
CA LEU A 238 15.64 11.63 -8.62
C LEU A 238 17.09 11.58 -8.12
#